data_AF-A0A9D2HJ86-F1
#
_entry.id   AF-A0A9D2HJ86-F1
#
_cell.length_a   1.000
_cell.length_b   1.000
_cell.length_c   1.000
_cell.angle_alpha   90.00
_cell.angle_beta   90.00
_cell.angle_gamma   90.00
#
_symmetry.space_group_name_H-M   'P 1'
#
loop_
_entity.id
_entity.type
_entity.pdbx_description
1 polymer ?
#
loop_
_entity_poly.entity_id
_entity_poly.type
_entity_poly.pdbx_seq_one_letter_code
_entity_poly.pdbx_strand_id
1 'polypeptide(L)'
;MKNLKRILLTLCMVTCFFALTACSAAEERELKTDENIAAQLCEATEMTLQQITAIGAEDIEEQIALAEDQREYAFSSVLTTWNNLMGDTGNLVEILDSSAVRDEDGYVCVVNAQFEKRPVEFTLYYDDQTGEISSMSLVAVYTMAENMERAAMNTLMGMGTVFIVLIFISFLISCFKFINVFEKKVKSSPAPAAAPAPAPAPAAPAAEEDLTDDLELVAVITAAIAASEGTSTDGLVVRSIKRAGTSKWKRA
;
A
#
# COMPACT_ATOMS: atom_id res chain seq x y z
N MET A 1 -16.38 -25.39 30.69
CA MET A 1 -15.75 -24.46 29.71
C MET A 1 -16.39 -24.46 28.31
N LYS A 2 -16.78 -25.60 27.71
CA LYS A 2 -17.37 -25.64 26.35
C LYS A 2 -18.72 -24.91 26.24
N ASN A 3 -19.57 -25.01 27.27
CA ASN A 3 -20.90 -24.37 27.27
C ASN A 3 -20.82 -22.85 27.45
N LEU A 4 -19.84 -22.35 28.20
CA LEU A 4 -19.61 -20.92 28.41
C LEU A 4 -19.16 -20.22 27.11
N LYS A 5 -18.32 -20.88 26.30
CA LYS A 5 -17.91 -20.37 24.98
C LYS A 5 -19.08 -20.32 23.98
N ARG A 6 -19.99 -21.30 24.04
CA ARG A 6 -21.21 -21.31 23.21
C ARG A 6 -22.22 -20.24 23.63
N ILE A 7 -22.37 -20.01 24.93
CA ILE A 7 -23.23 -18.94 25.47
C ILE A 7 -22.65 -17.55 25.14
N LEU A 8 -21.32 -17.38 25.23
CA LEU A 8 -20.67 -16.12 24.86
C LEU A 8 -20.77 -15.82 23.35
N LEU A 9 -20.63 -16.84 22.50
CA LEU A 9 -20.78 -16.68 21.04
C LEU A 9 -22.22 -16.35 20.65
N THR A 10 -23.20 -16.99 21.27
CA THR A 10 -24.63 -16.71 21.00
C THR A 10 -25.03 -15.32 21.50
N LEU A 11 -24.54 -14.90 22.67
CA LEU A 11 -24.74 -13.55 23.17
C LEU A 11 -24.11 -12.50 22.23
N CYS A 12 -22.87 -12.73 21.78
CA CYS A 12 -22.17 -11.83 20.86
C CYS A 12 -22.91 -11.69 19.52
N MET A 13 -23.39 -12.81 18.96
CA MET A 13 -24.14 -12.79 17.70
C MET A 13 -25.48 -12.05 17.85
N VAL A 14 -26.21 -12.24 18.96
CA VAL A 14 -27.46 -11.53 19.25
C VAL A 14 -27.21 -10.04 19.44
N THR A 15 -26.13 -9.64 20.14
CA THR A 15 -25.77 -8.22 20.27
C THR A 15 -25.39 -7.59 18.93
N CYS A 16 -24.74 -8.33 18.03
CA CYS A 16 -24.46 -7.85 16.68
C CYS A 16 -25.75 -7.68 15.85
N PHE A 17 -26.74 -8.58 16.01
CA PHE A 17 -28.04 -8.44 15.34
C PHE A 17 -28.85 -7.24 15.85
N PHE A 18 -28.84 -6.96 17.16
CA PHE A 18 -29.53 -5.78 17.72
C PHE A 18 -28.81 -4.45 17.43
N ALA A 19 -27.48 -4.45 17.29
CA ALA A 19 -26.73 -3.28 16.87
C ALA A 19 -27.02 -2.89 15.40
N LEU A 20 -27.39 -3.85 14.55
CA LEU A 20 -27.76 -3.59 13.15
C LEU A 20 -29.17 -2.97 13.03
N THR A 21 -30.12 -3.35 13.89
CA THR A 21 -31.50 -2.83 13.83
C THR A 21 -31.66 -1.42 14.42
N ALA A 22 -30.74 -0.99 15.28
CA ALA A 22 -30.79 0.32 15.94
C ALA A 22 -30.36 1.50 15.04
N CYS A 23 -29.82 1.25 13.85
CA CYS A 23 -29.51 2.30 12.86
C CYS A 23 -30.64 2.56 11.85
N SER A 24 -31.80 1.91 11.97
CA SER A 24 -32.90 2.07 10.98
C SER A 24 -34.09 2.88 11.46
N ALA A 25 -34.01 3.49 12.64
CA ALA A 25 -35.05 4.37 13.17
C ALA A 25 -34.67 5.85 12.99
N ALA A 26 -34.34 6.23 11.75
CA ALA A 26 -34.48 7.62 11.34
C ALA A 26 -35.93 7.77 10.87
N GLU A 27 -36.72 8.54 11.61
CA GLU A 27 -38.06 8.94 11.20
C GLU A 27 -37.89 9.83 9.96
N GLU A 28 -38.07 9.25 8.76
CA GLU A 28 -38.12 10.00 7.49
C GLU A 28 -39.29 10.98 7.56
N ARG A 29 -39.02 12.19 8.06
CA ARG A 29 -39.89 13.32 7.79
C ARG A 29 -39.72 13.65 6.32
N GLU A 30 -40.68 13.21 5.50
CA GLU A 30 -40.83 13.77 4.16
C GLU A 30 -41.08 15.28 4.30
N LEU A 31 -40.01 16.06 4.21
CA LEU A 31 -40.11 17.49 4.08
C LEU A 31 -40.75 17.76 2.72
N LYS A 32 -41.87 18.50 2.72
CA LYS A 32 -42.50 18.90 1.46
C LYS A 32 -41.52 19.69 0.62
N THR A 33 -41.26 19.17 -0.56
CA THR A 33 -40.44 19.83 -1.58
C THR A 33 -41.33 20.76 -2.40
N ASP A 34 -40.94 22.03 -2.54
CA ASP A 34 -41.62 22.95 -3.46
C ASP A 34 -41.18 22.64 -4.90
N GLU A 35 -42.12 22.27 -5.74
CA GLU A 35 -41.85 21.80 -7.10
C GLU A 35 -41.25 22.88 -8.01
N ASN A 36 -41.55 24.17 -7.76
CA ASN A 36 -40.93 25.26 -8.51
C ASN A 36 -39.47 25.48 -8.08
N ILE A 37 -39.20 25.41 -6.77
CA ILE A 37 -37.83 25.53 -6.24
C ILE A 37 -37.00 24.35 -6.74
N ALA A 38 -37.55 23.14 -6.67
CA ALA A 38 -36.90 21.92 -7.16
C ALA A 38 -36.52 22.04 -8.64
N ALA A 39 -37.43 22.51 -9.49
CA ALA A 39 -37.15 22.71 -10.91
C ALA A 39 -36.03 23.72 -11.17
N GLN A 40 -36.01 24.85 -10.44
CA GLN A 40 -34.95 25.86 -10.56
C GLN A 40 -33.58 25.33 -10.11
N LEU A 41 -33.55 24.56 -9.03
CA LEU A 41 -32.32 23.93 -8.54
C LEU A 41 -31.80 22.87 -9.53
N CYS A 42 -32.70 22.10 -10.15
CA CYS A 42 -32.34 21.16 -11.20
C CYS A 42 -31.72 21.88 -12.40
N GLU A 43 -32.35 22.93 -12.91
CA GLU A 43 -31.82 23.73 -14.02
C GLU A 43 -30.43 24.32 -13.69
N ALA A 44 -30.27 24.88 -12.48
CA ALA A 44 -28.98 25.38 -12.02
C ALA A 44 -27.92 24.27 -11.94
N THR A 45 -28.29 23.09 -11.42
CA THR A 45 -27.39 21.94 -11.28
C THR A 45 -26.95 21.39 -12.64
N GLU A 46 -27.86 21.28 -13.59
CA GLU A 46 -27.58 20.88 -14.96
C GLU A 46 -26.60 21.86 -15.64
N MET A 47 -26.81 23.16 -15.46
CA MET A 47 -25.91 24.19 -15.95
C MET A 47 -24.51 24.09 -15.33
N THR A 48 -24.43 23.83 -14.02
CA THR A 48 -23.14 23.60 -13.33
C THR A 48 -22.42 22.36 -13.88
N LEU A 49 -23.14 21.26 -14.12
CA LEU A 49 -22.55 20.06 -14.75
C LEU A 49 -21.98 20.38 -16.13
N GLN A 50 -22.71 21.14 -16.95
CA GLN A 50 -22.23 21.55 -18.27
C GLN A 50 -20.98 22.43 -18.18
N GLN A 51 -20.91 23.35 -17.21
CA GLN A 51 -19.72 24.18 -16.98
C GLN A 51 -18.50 23.33 -16.58
N ILE A 52 -18.68 22.39 -15.65
CA ILE A 52 -17.61 21.49 -15.20
C ILE A 52 -17.10 20.65 -16.39
N THR A 53 -18.02 20.05 -17.14
CA THR A 53 -17.67 19.13 -18.24
C THR A 53 -17.11 19.83 -19.48
N ALA A 54 -17.37 21.13 -19.63
CA ALA A 54 -16.75 21.96 -20.67
C ALA A 54 -15.26 22.24 -20.40
N ILE A 55 -14.79 22.08 -19.15
CA ILE A 55 -13.38 22.24 -18.81
C ILE A 55 -12.62 21.01 -19.30
N GLY A 56 -11.77 21.23 -20.29
CA GLY A 56 -10.90 20.21 -20.88
C GLY A 56 -9.66 19.92 -20.01
N ALA A 57 -8.99 18.81 -20.31
CA ALA A 57 -7.81 18.37 -19.58
C ALA A 57 -6.63 19.36 -19.64
N GLU A 58 -6.62 20.25 -20.63
CA GLU A 58 -5.59 21.29 -20.82
C GLU A 58 -5.71 22.42 -19.78
N ASP A 59 -6.94 22.78 -19.39
CA ASP A 59 -7.22 23.93 -18.53
C ASP A 59 -7.61 23.53 -17.10
N ILE A 60 -7.91 22.25 -16.85
CA ILE A 60 -8.50 21.80 -15.59
C ILE A 60 -7.60 22.04 -14.37
N GLU A 61 -6.28 21.89 -14.52
CA GLU A 61 -5.34 22.14 -13.42
C GLU A 61 -5.28 23.62 -13.04
N GLU A 62 -5.35 24.53 -14.04
CA GLU A 62 -5.41 25.97 -13.80
C GLU A 62 -6.72 26.36 -13.11
N GLN A 63 -7.83 25.80 -13.56
CA GLN A 63 -9.15 26.08 -12.98
C GLN A 63 -9.27 25.56 -11.54
N ILE A 64 -8.67 24.40 -11.22
CA ILE A 64 -8.58 23.91 -9.84
C ILE A 64 -7.80 24.91 -8.97
N ALA A 65 -6.62 25.35 -9.42
CA ALA A 65 -5.80 26.29 -8.66
C ALA A 65 -6.51 27.65 -8.45
N LEU A 66 -7.23 28.14 -9.47
CA LEU A 66 -8.01 29.37 -9.39
C LEU A 66 -9.17 29.25 -8.40
N ALA A 67 -9.91 28.14 -8.41
CA ALA A 67 -10.98 27.87 -7.45
C ALA A 67 -10.45 27.80 -6.01
N GLU A 68 -9.27 27.21 -5.80
CA GLU A 68 -8.62 27.18 -4.49
C GLU A 68 -8.20 28.58 -4.00
N ASP A 69 -7.63 29.42 -4.88
CA ASP A 69 -7.24 30.80 -4.55
C ASP A 69 -8.46 31.66 -4.17
N GLN A 70 -9.58 31.46 -4.87
CA GLN A 70 -10.86 32.11 -4.56
C GLN A 70 -11.59 31.51 -3.36
N ARG A 71 -11.05 30.42 -2.76
CA ARG A 71 -11.62 29.67 -1.63
C ARG A 71 -12.95 28.98 -1.94
N GLU A 72 -13.17 28.64 -3.20
CA GLU A 72 -14.31 27.86 -3.68
C GLU A 72 -14.03 26.36 -3.56
N TYR A 73 -13.87 25.87 -2.32
CA TYR A 73 -13.43 24.49 -2.07
C TYR A 73 -14.39 23.41 -2.61
N ALA A 74 -15.69 23.68 -2.61
CA ALA A 74 -16.66 22.76 -3.19
C ALA A 74 -16.44 22.59 -4.71
N PHE A 75 -16.12 23.70 -5.38
CA PHE A 75 -15.84 23.71 -6.81
C PHE A 75 -14.46 23.10 -7.13
N SER A 76 -13.40 23.46 -6.39
CA SER A 76 -12.08 22.86 -6.61
C SER A 76 -12.08 21.34 -6.37
N SER A 77 -12.83 20.87 -5.37
CA SER A 77 -13.01 19.44 -5.08
C SER A 77 -13.69 18.70 -6.24
N VAL A 78 -14.76 19.26 -6.81
CA VAL A 78 -15.44 18.61 -7.94
C VAL A 78 -14.60 18.66 -9.22
N LEU A 79 -13.86 19.75 -9.48
CA LEU A 79 -12.95 19.81 -10.62
C LEU A 79 -11.81 18.78 -10.49
N THR A 80 -11.29 18.60 -9.28
CA THR A 80 -10.32 17.53 -9.00
C THR A 80 -10.91 16.16 -9.28
N THR A 81 -12.16 15.94 -8.90
CA THR A 81 -12.88 14.68 -9.17
C THR A 81 -13.12 14.49 -10.67
N TRP A 82 -13.53 15.56 -11.38
CA TRP A 82 -13.71 15.55 -12.83
C TRP A 82 -12.40 15.24 -13.56
N ASN A 83 -11.28 15.82 -13.16
CA ASN A 83 -9.95 15.52 -13.71
C ASN A 83 -9.61 14.02 -13.65
N ASN A 84 -9.95 13.38 -12.54
CA ASN A 84 -9.73 11.93 -12.36
C ASN A 84 -10.70 11.07 -13.18
N LEU A 85 -11.89 11.58 -13.52
CA LEU A 85 -12.95 10.82 -14.17
C LEU A 85 -13.04 11.04 -15.68
N MET A 86 -12.69 12.22 -16.18
CA MET A 86 -12.91 12.61 -17.58
C MET A 86 -12.26 11.64 -18.59
N GLY A 87 -11.11 11.06 -18.22
CA GLY A 87 -10.45 10.01 -19.02
C GLY A 87 -11.26 8.71 -19.10
N ASP A 88 -11.96 8.34 -18.03
CA ASP A 88 -12.71 7.09 -17.88
C ASP A 88 -14.20 7.21 -18.31
N THR A 89 -14.74 8.42 -18.35
CA THR A 89 -16.13 8.72 -18.73
C THR A 89 -16.28 9.17 -20.18
N GLY A 90 -15.28 9.89 -20.72
CA GLY A 90 -15.39 10.56 -22.02
C GLY A 90 -16.21 11.86 -21.93
N ASN A 91 -16.69 12.36 -23.07
CA ASN A 91 -17.47 13.60 -23.13
C ASN A 91 -18.92 13.40 -22.66
N LEU A 92 -19.55 14.48 -22.20
CA LEU A 92 -20.98 14.53 -21.91
C LEU A 92 -21.77 14.38 -23.22
N VAL A 93 -22.76 13.46 -23.25
CA VAL A 93 -23.62 13.22 -24.42
C VAL A 93 -25.01 13.81 -24.19
N GLU A 94 -25.64 13.48 -23.07
CA GLU A 94 -27.02 13.87 -22.77
C GLU A 94 -27.27 13.88 -21.26
N ILE A 95 -28.14 14.79 -20.81
CA ILE A 95 -28.71 14.77 -19.45
C ILE A 95 -29.98 13.92 -19.51
N LEU A 96 -30.05 12.86 -18.70
CA LEU A 96 -31.14 11.89 -18.72
C LEU A 96 -32.32 12.37 -17.89
N ASP A 97 -32.07 12.68 -16.63
CA ASP A 97 -33.06 13.16 -15.68
C ASP A 97 -32.39 13.93 -14.56
N SER A 98 -33.19 14.75 -13.89
CA SER A 98 -32.80 15.52 -12.73
C SER A 98 -33.94 15.51 -11.71
N SER A 99 -33.58 15.47 -10.44
CA SER A 99 -34.55 15.53 -9.34
C SER A 99 -33.94 16.22 -8.14
N ALA A 100 -34.75 17.06 -7.49
CA ALA A 100 -34.36 17.73 -6.26
C ALA A 100 -35.32 17.33 -5.13
N VAL A 101 -34.74 17.05 -3.97
CA VAL A 101 -35.47 16.66 -2.76
C VAL A 101 -35.00 17.54 -1.60
N ARG A 102 -35.92 17.89 -0.70
CA ARG A 102 -35.58 18.59 0.54
C ARG A 102 -35.28 17.61 1.67
N ASP A 103 -34.12 17.79 2.28
CA ASP A 103 -33.60 17.11 3.47
C ASP A 103 -33.64 18.07 4.69
N GLU A 104 -33.24 17.59 5.88
CA GLU A 104 -33.05 18.37 7.11
C GLU A 104 -32.05 19.52 6.94
N ASP A 105 -30.99 19.32 6.13
CA ASP A 105 -29.91 20.29 5.93
C ASP A 105 -30.15 21.25 4.74
N GLY A 106 -31.16 20.99 3.90
CA GLY A 106 -31.51 21.84 2.75
C GLY A 106 -31.98 21.05 1.54
N TYR A 107 -31.56 21.44 0.33
CA TYR A 107 -31.98 20.75 -0.90
C TYR A 107 -30.83 19.93 -1.48
N VAL A 108 -31.14 18.73 -1.93
CA VAL A 108 -30.22 17.86 -2.66
C VAL A 108 -30.75 17.69 -4.06
N CYS A 109 -29.99 18.12 -5.06
CA CYS A 109 -30.31 17.95 -6.46
C CYS A 109 -29.39 16.93 -7.09
N VAL A 110 -29.96 15.89 -7.70
CA VAL A 110 -29.26 14.82 -8.41
C VAL A 110 -29.56 14.95 -9.89
N VAL A 111 -28.52 14.99 -10.71
CA VAL A 111 -28.57 14.98 -12.17
C VAL A 111 -27.90 13.72 -12.68
N ASN A 112 -28.67 12.89 -13.38
CA ASN A 112 -28.17 11.70 -14.06
C ASN A 112 -27.84 12.06 -15.51
N ALA A 113 -26.60 11.83 -15.91
CA ALA A 113 -26.14 12.17 -17.25
C ALA A 113 -25.43 10.99 -17.93
N GLN A 114 -25.66 10.85 -19.23
CA GLN A 114 -24.98 9.88 -20.08
C GLN A 114 -23.72 10.52 -20.66
N PHE A 115 -22.57 9.89 -20.42
CA PHE A 115 -21.30 10.21 -21.08
C PHE A 115 -20.95 9.12 -22.09
N GLU A 116 -19.96 9.36 -22.95
CA GLU A 116 -19.58 8.43 -24.04
C GLU A 116 -19.31 7.00 -23.56
N LYS A 117 -18.70 6.81 -22.38
CA LYS A 117 -18.29 5.49 -21.88
C LYS A 117 -19.21 4.90 -20.82
N ARG A 118 -19.80 5.74 -19.97
CA ARG A 118 -20.60 5.33 -18.80
C ARG A 118 -21.48 6.48 -18.30
N PRO A 119 -22.58 6.20 -17.58
CA PRO A 119 -23.34 7.25 -16.94
C PRO A 119 -22.59 7.84 -15.73
N VAL A 120 -22.91 9.08 -15.40
CA VAL A 120 -22.36 9.83 -14.27
C VAL A 120 -23.54 10.43 -13.52
N GLU A 121 -23.51 10.28 -12.20
CA GLU A 121 -24.41 10.94 -11.27
C GLU A 121 -23.69 12.18 -10.72
N PHE A 122 -24.30 13.35 -10.90
CA PHE A 122 -23.82 14.60 -10.36
C PHE A 122 -24.81 15.13 -9.32
N THR A 123 -24.31 15.45 -8.13
CA THR A 123 -25.15 15.82 -6.99
C THR A 123 -24.68 17.15 -6.41
N LEU A 124 -25.61 18.09 -6.26
CA LEU A 124 -25.40 19.35 -5.55
C LEU A 124 -26.22 19.38 -4.27
N TYR A 125 -25.57 19.83 -3.21
CA TYR A 125 -26.18 20.06 -1.91
C TYR A 125 -26.28 21.57 -1.70
N TYR A 126 -27.48 22.04 -1.39
CA TYR A 126 -27.80 23.44 -1.12
C TYR A 126 -28.20 23.57 0.34
N ASP A 127 -27.59 24.51 1.06
CA ASP A 127 -27.91 24.80 2.45
C ASP A 127 -29.26 25.52 2.59
N ASP A 128 -30.11 25.09 3.53
CA ASP A 128 -31.45 25.66 3.73
C ASP A 128 -31.44 27.11 4.25
N GLN A 129 -30.39 27.50 4.99
CA GLN A 129 -30.30 28.80 5.65
C GLN A 129 -29.75 29.88 4.71
N THR A 130 -28.73 29.53 3.91
CA THR A 130 -28.07 30.48 3.01
C THR A 130 -28.56 30.38 1.57
N GLY A 131 -29.09 29.23 1.16
CA GLY A 131 -29.39 28.92 -0.25
C GLY A 131 -28.14 28.73 -1.11
N GLU A 132 -26.96 28.70 -0.49
CA GLU A 132 -25.68 28.52 -1.17
C GLU A 132 -25.35 27.03 -1.35
N ILE A 133 -24.44 26.73 -2.29
CA ILE A 133 -23.95 25.38 -2.51
C ILE A 133 -23.04 24.99 -1.36
N SER A 134 -23.42 23.98 -0.58
CA SER A 134 -22.62 23.46 0.53
C SER A 134 -21.57 22.45 0.05
N SER A 135 -21.93 21.58 -0.90
CA SER A 135 -21.01 20.62 -1.49
C SER A 135 -21.45 20.13 -2.87
N MET A 136 -20.50 19.56 -3.59
CA MET A 136 -20.70 18.98 -4.92
C MET A 136 -20.11 17.56 -4.92
N SER A 137 -20.78 16.63 -5.59
CA SER A 137 -20.31 15.25 -5.76
C SER A 137 -20.49 14.81 -7.21
N LEU A 138 -19.49 14.14 -7.78
CA LEU A 138 -19.53 13.63 -9.14
C LEU A 138 -19.06 12.17 -9.14
N VAL A 139 -19.96 11.26 -9.50
CA VAL A 139 -19.74 9.82 -9.36
C VAL A 139 -20.00 9.13 -10.69
N ALA A 140 -18.97 8.52 -11.25
CA ALA A 140 -19.13 7.62 -12.39
C ALA A 140 -19.85 6.33 -11.96
N VAL A 141 -20.91 5.96 -12.66
CA VAL A 141 -21.68 4.76 -12.37
C VAL A 141 -21.04 3.57 -13.09
N TYR A 142 -20.47 2.66 -12.31
CA TYR A 142 -19.86 1.42 -12.78
C TYR A 142 -20.83 0.26 -12.65
N THR A 143 -20.70 -0.73 -13.53
CA THR A 143 -21.50 -1.95 -13.42
C THR A 143 -21.14 -2.72 -12.15
N MET A 144 -22.09 -3.51 -11.64
CA MET A 144 -21.86 -4.36 -10.47
C MET A 144 -20.67 -5.32 -10.69
N ALA A 145 -20.48 -5.82 -11.91
CA ALA A 145 -19.37 -6.71 -12.24
C ALA A 145 -18.02 -5.97 -12.17
N GLU A 146 -17.90 -4.77 -12.75
CA GLU A 146 -16.69 -3.94 -12.65
C GLU A 146 -16.38 -3.56 -11.20
N ASN A 147 -17.40 -3.15 -10.44
CA ASN A 147 -17.25 -2.83 -9.03
C ASN A 147 -16.79 -4.04 -8.21
N MET A 148 -17.36 -5.21 -8.48
CA MET A 148 -16.96 -6.45 -7.81
C MET A 148 -15.55 -6.88 -8.22
N GLU A 149 -15.15 -6.69 -9.47
CA GLU A 149 -13.78 -6.96 -9.92
C GLU A 149 -12.77 -6.02 -9.25
N ARG A 150 -13.05 -4.71 -9.21
CA ARG A 150 -12.22 -3.72 -8.50
C ARG A 150 -12.11 -4.06 -7.00
N ALA A 151 -13.22 -4.41 -6.36
CA ALA A 151 -13.24 -4.83 -4.96
C ALA A 151 -12.48 -6.15 -4.75
N ALA A 152 -12.62 -7.11 -5.67
CA ALA A 152 -11.91 -8.38 -5.63
C ALA A 152 -10.41 -8.19 -5.82
N MET A 153 -9.97 -7.26 -6.68
CA MET A 153 -8.56 -6.91 -6.84
C MET A 153 -7.96 -6.37 -5.54
N ASN A 154 -8.68 -5.49 -4.83
CA ASN A 154 -8.23 -5.01 -3.53
C ASN A 154 -8.23 -6.14 -2.48
N THR A 155 -9.23 -7.02 -2.50
CA THR A 155 -9.27 -8.19 -1.61
C THR A 155 -8.13 -9.17 -1.90
N LEU A 156 -7.81 -9.41 -3.17
CA LEU A 156 -6.73 -10.27 -3.59
C LEU A 156 -5.37 -9.69 -3.20
N MET A 157 -5.17 -8.38 -3.39
CA MET A 157 -3.96 -7.70 -2.93
C MET A 157 -3.84 -7.70 -1.40
N GLY A 158 -4.90 -7.35 -0.66
CA GLY A 158 -4.86 -7.27 0.80
C GLY A 158 -4.83 -8.63 1.49
N MET A 159 -5.81 -9.50 1.21
CA MET A 159 -5.95 -10.81 1.85
C MET A 159 -5.06 -11.88 1.21
N GLY A 160 -4.88 -11.84 -0.11
CA GLY A 160 -4.09 -12.84 -0.83
C GLY A 160 -2.59 -12.75 -0.54
N THR A 161 -2.02 -11.53 -0.42
CA THR A 161 -0.60 -11.36 -0.05
C THR A 161 -0.30 -11.93 1.34
N VAL A 162 -1.17 -11.66 2.32
CA VAL A 162 -1.04 -12.24 3.66
C VAL A 162 -1.08 -13.77 3.59
N PHE A 163 -1.99 -14.34 2.79
CA PHE A 163 -2.08 -15.80 2.62
C PHE A 163 -0.81 -16.40 2.01
N ILE A 164 -0.24 -15.78 0.97
CA ILE A 164 1.01 -16.21 0.33
C ILE A 164 2.19 -16.13 1.31
N VAL A 165 2.32 -15.04 2.06
CA VAL A 165 3.40 -14.86 3.05
C VAL A 165 3.32 -15.92 4.15
N LEU A 166 2.13 -16.24 4.65
CA LEU A 166 1.95 -17.28 5.66
C LEU A 166 2.34 -18.67 5.13
N ILE A 167 2.01 -18.98 3.87
CA ILE A 167 2.45 -20.23 3.23
C ILE A 167 3.97 -20.27 3.12
N PHE A 168 4.61 -19.17 2.71
CA PHE A 168 6.06 -19.09 2.57
C PHE A 168 6.79 -19.26 3.90
N ILE A 169 6.33 -18.61 4.97
CA ILE A 169 6.88 -18.77 6.33
C ILE A 169 6.71 -20.22 6.80
N SER A 170 5.54 -20.81 6.58
CA SER A 170 5.27 -22.22 6.92
C SER A 170 6.22 -23.17 6.18
N PHE A 171 6.51 -22.88 4.92
CA PHE A 171 7.47 -23.63 4.11
C PHE A 171 8.91 -23.51 4.65
N LEU A 172 9.39 -22.30 4.99
CA LEU A 172 10.73 -22.10 5.56
C LEU A 172 10.93 -22.87 6.87
N ILE A 173 9.92 -22.84 7.76
CA ILE A 173 9.96 -23.61 9.02
C ILE A 173 10.01 -25.12 8.72
N SER A 174 9.26 -25.58 7.72
CA SER A 174 9.32 -26.98 7.26
C SER A 174 10.71 -27.35 6.73
N CYS A 175 11.36 -26.45 5.96
CA CYS A 175 12.73 -26.63 5.47
C CYS A 175 13.77 -26.77 6.60
N PHE A 176 13.63 -26.02 7.70
CA PHE A 176 14.50 -26.19 8.88
C PHE A 176 14.39 -27.58 9.52
N LYS A 177 13.23 -28.24 9.41
CA LYS A 177 13.06 -29.63 9.86
C LYS A 177 13.95 -30.60 9.07
N PHE A 178 14.22 -30.33 7.79
CA PHE A 178 15.10 -31.15 6.96
C PHE A 178 16.60 -30.94 7.27
N ILE A 179 17.00 -29.77 7.77
CA ILE A 179 18.38 -29.52 8.22
C ILE A 179 18.74 -30.44 9.40
N ASN A 180 17.83 -30.62 10.38
CA ASN A 180 18.03 -31.55 11.50
C ASN A 180 18.18 -33.02 11.06
N VAL A 181 17.52 -33.42 9.96
CA VAL A 181 17.63 -34.76 9.39
C VAL A 181 18.96 -34.93 8.65
N PHE A 182 19.41 -33.90 7.92
CA PHE A 182 20.68 -33.92 7.21
C PHE A 182 21.87 -33.95 8.18
N GLU A 183 21.82 -33.19 9.28
CA GLU A 183 22.86 -33.19 10.30
C GLU A 183 22.98 -34.55 11.03
N LYS A 184 21.84 -35.22 11.31
CA LYS A 184 21.84 -36.59 11.85
C LYS A 184 22.40 -37.61 10.87
N LYS A 185 22.14 -37.46 9.57
CA LYS A 185 22.61 -38.37 8.51
C LYS A 185 24.11 -38.21 8.23
N VAL A 186 24.66 -37.00 8.39
CA VAL A 186 26.10 -36.73 8.28
C VAL A 186 26.86 -37.20 9.52
N LYS A 187 26.27 -37.12 10.72
CA LYS A 187 26.88 -37.66 11.97
C LYS A 187 26.80 -39.18 12.10
N SER A 188 26.00 -39.87 11.29
CA SER A 188 25.86 -41.35 11.32
C SER A 188 26.63 -42.07 10.20
N SER A 189 27.43 -41.37 9.40
CA SER A 189 28.33 -42.05 8.45
C SER A 189 29.55 -42.56 9.21
N PRO A 190 29.93 -43.86 9.10
CA PRO A 190 31.17 -44.34 9.67
C PRO A 190 32.32 -43.56 9.05
N ALA A 191 33.25 -43.09 9.88
CA ALA A 191 34.51 -42.54 9.41
C ALA A 191 35.17 -43.58 8.47
N PRO A 192 35.56 -43.21 7.24
CA PRO A 192 36.37 -44.08 6.40
C PRO A 192 37.65 -44.43 7.16
N ALA A 193 37.90 -45.74 7.30
CA ALA A 193 39.12 -46.26 7.88
C ALA A 193 40.34 -45.63 7.18
N ALA A 194 41.29 -45.17 7.98
CA ALA A 194 42.56 -44.64 7.51
C ALA A 194 43.25 -45.69 6.62
N ALA A 195 43.48 -45.34 5.36
CA ALA A 195 44.33 -46.12 4.46
C ALA A 195 45.82 -45.92 4.84
N PRO A 196 46.69 -46.93 4.66
CA PRO A 196 48.07 -46.89 5.12
C PRO A 196 48.88 -45.79 4.43
N ALA A 197 49.71 -45.10 5.21
CA ALA A 197 50.61 -44.05 4.76
C ALA A 197 51.66 -44.58 3.75
N PRO A 198 51.81 -43.96 2.57
CA PRO A 198 53.01 -44.11 1.75
C PRO A 198 54.17 -43.33 2.38
N ALA A 199 55.36 -43.96 2.35
CA ALA A 199 56.62 -43.46 2.89
C ALA A 199 57.05 -42.09 2.28
N PRO A 200 57.85 -41.29 3.02
CA PRO A 200 58.10 -39.89 2.69
C PRO A 200 59.08 -39.73 1.52
N ALA A 201 58.71 -38.89 0.55
CA ALA A 201 59.55 -38.42 -0.55
C ALA A 201 59.64 -36.88 -0.51
N PRO A 202 60.72 -36.26 -1.04
CA PRO A 202 61.41 -35.13 -0.44
C PRO A 202 60.65 -33.81 -0.35
N ALA A 203 60.97 -33.02 0.68
CA ALA A 203 60.44 -31.68 0.91
C ALA A 203 60.73 -30.74 -0.27
N ALA A 204 59.65 -30.23 -0.90
CA ALA A 204 59.69 -29.09 -1.79
C ALA A 204 59.57 -27.79 -0.98
N PRO A 205 60.30 -26.72 -1.33
CA PRO A 205 60.31 -25.46 -0.60
C PRO A 205 58.92 -24.80 -0.56
N ALA A 206 58.62 -24.17 0.57
CA ALA A 206 57.37 -23.46 0.82
C ALA A 206 57.13 -22.40 -0.25
N ALA A 207 55.92 -22.42 -0.83
CA ALA A 207 55.44 -21.34 -1.69
C ALA A 207 55.35 -20.04 -0.86
N GLU A 208 55.92 -18.96 -1.39
CA GLU A 208 55.66 -17.60 -0.92
C GLU A 208 54.19 -17.27 -1.20
N GLU A 209 53.45 -16.81 -0.19
CA GLU A 209 52.12 -16.23 -0.39
C GLU A 209 52.30 -14.90 -1.16
N ASP A 210 51.59 -14.75 -2.27
CA ASP A 210 51.57 -13.51 -3.06
C ASP A 210 50.73 -12.45 -2.31
N LEU A 211 51.42 -11.53 -1.63
CA LEU A 211 50.82 -10.46 -0.82
C LEU A 211 50.55 -9.18 -1.65
N THR A 212 50.58 -9.27 -2.98
CA THR A 212 50.37 -8.11 -3.88
C THR A 212 49.03 -7.39 -3.64
N ASP A 213 47.99 -8.13 -3.25
CA ASP A 213 46.67 -7.56 -2.96
C ASP A 213 46.56 -6.89 -1.57
N ASP A 214 47.50 -7.13 -0.65
CA ASP A 214 47.45 -6.67 0.75
C ASP A 214 48.60 -5.69 1.10
N LEU A 215 49.26 -5.08 0.11
CA LEU A 215 50.39 -4.16 0.33
C LEU A 215 50.04 -2.97 1.24
N GLU A 216 48.81 -2.45 1.17
CA GLU A 216 48.33 -1.40 2.07
C GLU A 216 48.22 -1.90 3.51
N LEU A 217 47.73 -3.13 3.71
CA LEU A 217 47.67 -3.76 5.03
C LEU A 217 49.07 -3.97 5.61
N VAL A 218 50.01 -4.45 4.78
CA VAL A 218 51.42 -4.63 5.15
C VAL A 218 52.02 -3.30 5.61
N ALA A 219 51.79 -2.21 4.87
CA ALA A 219 52.32 -0.89 5.22
C ALA A 219 51.77 -0.40 6.58
N VAL A 220 50.46 -0.51 6.81
CA VAL A 220 49.83 -0.05 8.06
C VAL A 220 50.28 -0.88 9.26
N ILE A 221 50.34 -2.22 9.13
CA ILE A 221 50.79 -3.11 10.20
C ILE A 221 52.27 -2.83 10.53
N THR A 222 53.11 -2.68 9.51
CA THR A 222 54.54 -2.40 9.68
C THR A 222 54.77 -1.05 10.36
N ALA A 223 54.05 0.00 9.95
CA ALA A 223 54.11 1.31 10.59
C ALA A 223 53.61 1.29 12.04
N ALA A 224 52.52 0.55 12.33
CA ALA A 224 51.99 0.43 13.68
C ALA A 224 52.97 -0.29 14.63
N ILE A 225 53.64 -1.35 14.17
CA ILE A 225 54.65 -2.07 14.96
C ILE A 225 55.84 -1.15 15.22
N ALA A 226 56.38 -0.52 14.16
CA ALA A 226 57.49 0.43 14.26
C ALA A 226 57.19 1.57 15.26
N ALA A 227 55.99 2.12 15.22
CA ALA A 227 55.55 3.16 16.17
C ALA A 227 55.41 2.62 17.60
N SER A 228 54.91 1.40 17.79
CA SER A 228 54.71 0.80 19.13
C SER A 228 56.02 0.39 19.80
N GLU A 229 56.99 -0.07 19.02
CA GLU A 229 58.30 -0.52 19.50
C GLU A 229 59.36 0.60 19.44
N GLY A 230 59.01 1.76 18.85
CA GLY A 230 59.92 2.90 18.68
C GLY A 230 61.11 2.60 17.76
N THR A 231 60.94 1.70 16.80
CA THR A 231 62.00 1.19 15.90
C THR A 231 61.75 1.57 14.44
N SER A 232 62.77 1.47 13.57
CA SER A 232 62.63 1.74 12.12
C SER A 232 61.90 0.60 11.39
N THR A 233 61.24 0.93 10.28
CA THR A 233 60.51 -0.01 9.43
C THR A 233 61.41 -0.94 8.61
N ASP A 234 62.69 -0.60 8.42
CA ASP A 234 63.61 -1.28 7.48
C ASP A 234 63.94 -2.74 7.85
N GLY A 235 63.63 -3.16 9.09
CA GLY A 235 63.87 -4.53 9.56
C GLY A 235 62.64 -5.44 9.58
N LEU A 236 61.47 -4.93 9.22
CA LEU A 236 60.20 -5.64 9.39
C LEU A 236 59.72 -6.20 8.04
N VAL A 237 59.57 -7.53 7.95
CA VAL A 237 59.11 -8.24 6.74
C VAL A 237 57.88 -9.08 7.07
N VAL A 238 56.75 -8.75 6.46
CA VAL A 238 55.51 -9.52 6.57
C VAL A 238 55.55 -10.68 5.58
N ARG A 239 55.47 -11.92 6.08
CA ARG A 239 55.56 -13.14 5.26
C ARG A 239 54.23 -13.81 4.94
N SER A 240 53.19 -13.53 5.71
CA SER A 240 51.85 -14.12 5.51
C SER A 240 50.80 -13.29 6.25
N ILE A 241 49.62 -13.10 5.66
CA ILE A 241 48.47 -12.45 6.30
C ILE A 241 47.30 -13.44 6.30
N LYS A 242 46.82 -13.78 7.50
CA LYS A 242 45.67 -14.68 7.65
C LYS A 242 44.58 -13.99 8.44
N ARG A 243 43.42 -13.79 7.80
CA ARG A 243 42.22 -13.27 8.48
C ARG A 243 41.69 -14.35 9.42
N ALA A 244 41.62 -14.04 10.70
CA ALA A 244 41.00 -14.94 11.67
C ALA A 244 39.49 -15.06 11.37
N GLY A 245 39.01 -16.29 11.18
CA GLY A 245 37.58 -16.58 11.07
C GLY A 245 36.82 -16.03 12.28
N THR A 246 35.81 -15.22 12.02
CA THR A 246 35.04 -14.44 13.00
C THR A 246 34.50 -15.29 14.16
N SER A 247 34.76 -14.88 15.41
CA SER A 247 33.77 -14.87 16.53
C SER A 247 34.34 -14.62 17.94
N LYS A 248 35.66 -14.56 18.19
CA LYS A 248 36.19 -14.45 19.57
C LYS A 248 36.78 -13.10 20.00
N TRP A 249 36.56 -12.01 19.27
CA TRP A 249 37.05 -10.67 19.63
C TRP A 249 35.94 -9.63 19.89
N LYS A 250 34.72 -10.09 20.22
CA LYS A 250 33.73 -9.24 20.89
C LYS A 250 33.75 -9.55 22.38
N ARG A 251 34.71 -8.96 23.10
CA ARG A 251 34.70 -8.60 24.54
C ARG A 251 36.15 -8.55 25.06
N ALA A 252 36.71 -7.35 25.02
CA ALA A 252 37.60 -6.79 26.05
C ALA A 252 37.43 -5.28 25.95
#